data_AF-A0A915JNW9-F1
#
_entry.id   AF-A0A915JNW9-F1
#
_cell.length_a   1.000
_cell.length_b   1.000
_cell.length_c   1.000
_cell.angle_alpha   90.00
_cell.angle_beta   90.00
_cell.angle_gamma   90.00
#
_symmetry.space_group_name_H-M   'P 1'
#
loop_
_entity.id
_entity.type
_entity.pdbx_description
1 polymer ?
#
loop_
_entity_poly.entity_id
_entity_poly.type
_entity_poly.pdbx_seq_one_letter_code
_entity_poly.pdbx_strand_id
1 'polypeptide(L)'
;MARSIRNLYWAFYGYLPPESMDIVVGHSGPSKSETYHNIISIAGELLVGIYYICIIIVMLNLMVSMMTGTAAKIMIRKLCEITKVMAKQTLKLAEGKGIEEKDIDEVTNEFGGDKKSWAGPITPTKK
;
A
#
# COMPACT_ATOMS: atom_id res chain seq x y z
N MET A 1 29.86 3.37 -1.13
CA MET A 1 28.56 3.66 -0.49
C MET A 1 27.36 3.57 -1.45
N ALA A 2 27.39 4.21 -2.63
CA ALA A 2 26.25 4.17 -3.57
C ALA A 2 25.87 2.79 -4.14
N ARG A 3 26.81 1.84 -4.27
CA ARG A 3 26.52 0.48 -4.76
C ARG A 3 25.65 -0.33 -3.80
N SER A 4 25.90 -0.20 -2.50
CA SER A 4 25.17 -0.94 -1.46
C SER A 4 23.69 -0.52 -1.37
N ILE A 5 23.40 0.77 -1.50
CA ILE A 5 22.03 1.31 -1.50
C ILE A 5 21.26 0.81 -2.71
N ARG A 6 21.88 0.83 -3.90
CA ARG A 6 21.27 0.31 -5.12
C ARG A 6 20.97 -1.18 -5.01
N ASN A 7 21.88 -1.96 -4.43
CA ASN A 7 21.66 -3.39 -4.20
C ASN A 7 20.50 -3.61 -3.21
N LEU A 8 20.42 -2.82 -2.14
CA LEU A 8 19.30 -2.89 -1.20
C LEU A 8 17.96 -2.52 -1.85
N TYR A 9 17.94 -1.56 -2.77
CA TYR A 9 16.76 -1.23 -3.58
C TYR A 9 16.31 -2.41 -4.46
N TRP A 10 17.25 -3.10 -5.12
CA TRP A 10 16.92 -4.31 -5.87
C TRP A 10 16.49 -5.48 -4.96
N ALA A 11 17.05 -5.56 -3.75
CA ALA A 11 16.65 -6.54 -2.73
C ALA A 11 15.19 -6.37 -2.32
N PHE A 12 14.66 -5.15 -2.26
CA PHE A 12 13.24 -4.91 -1.99
C PHE A 12 12.31 -5.67 -2.97
N TYR A 13 12.73 -5.80 -4.24
CA TYR A 13 12.00 -6.56 -5.26
C TYR A 13 12.37 -8.06 -5.30
N GLY A 14 13.26 -8.52 -4.43
CA GLY A 14 13.77 -9.89 -4.40
C GLY A 14 14.92 -10.16 -5.37
N TYR A 15 15.49 -9.14 -6.02
CA TYR A 15 16.56 -9.29 -7.03
C TYR A 15 17.98 -9.25 -6.46
N LEU A 16 18.20 -9.71 -5.21
CA LEU A 16 19.55 -9.72 -4.64
C LEU A 16 20.24 -11.07 -4.93
N PRO A 17 21.27 -11.13 -5.81
CA PRO A 17 21.99 -12.37 -6.06
C PRO A 17 22.88 -12.72 -4.86
N PRO A 18 22.98 -14.01 -4.48
CA PRO A 18 23.83 -14.47 -3.38
C PRO A 18 25.31 -14.11 -3.59
N GLU A 19 25.75 -13.98 -4.85
CA GLU A 19 27.12 -13.60 -5.22
C GLU A 19 27.51 -12.17 -4.80
N SER A 20 26.55 -11.30 -4.48
CA SER A 20 26.85 -9.94 -3.99
C SER A 20 27.15 -9.88 -2.49
N MET A 21 27.05 -11.02 -1.79
CA MET A 21 27.28 -11.16 -0.36
C MET A 21 28.66 -11.72 0.00
N ASP A 22 29.53 -11.98 -0.99
CA ASP A 22 30.94 -12.26 -0.73
C ASP A 22 31.65 -10.98 -0.30
N ILE A 23 31.63 -10.73 1.01
CA ILE A 23 32.30 -9.59 1.63
C ILE A 23 33.78 -9.93 1.78
N VAL A 24 34.57 -9.68 0.73
CA VAL A 24 36.04 -9.72 0.81
C VAL A 24 36.51 -8.49 1.60
N VAL A 25 36.70 -8.65 2.91
CA VAL A 25 37.10 -7.57 3.83
C VAL A 25 38.58 -7.18 3.72
N GLY A 26 39.39 -7.89 2.93
CA GLY A 26 40.74 -7.46 2.59
C GLY A 26 41.65 -8.59 2.11
N HIS A 27 42.79 -8.19 1.57
CA HIS A 27 43.90 -9.10 1.24
C HIS A 27 44.88 -9.09 2.42
N SER A 28 45.02 -10.21 3.13
CA SER A 28 46.03 -10.35 4.18
C SER A 28 47.24 -11.12 3.66
N GLY A 29 48.43 -10.56 3.86
CA GLY A 29 49.73 -11.18 3.58
C GLY A 29 50.43 -10.71 2.28
N PRO A 30 51.76 -10.95 2.16
CA PRO A 30 52.59 -10.51 1.03
C PRO A 30 52.20 -11.13 -0.32
N SER A 31 51.33 -12.14 -0.33
CA SER A 31 50.81 -12.82 -1.53
C SER A 31 49.41 -12.36 -1.97
N LYS A 32 48.80 -11.36 -1.30
CA LYS A 32 47.44 -10.86 -1.60
C LYS A 32 46.38 -11.97 -1.76
N SER A 33 46.33 -12.95 -0.88
CA SER A 33 45.23 -13.93 -0.87
C SER A 33 43.99 -13.33 -0.21
N GLU A 34 42.84 -13.43 -0.89
CA GLU A 34 41.54 -13.01 -0.37
C GLU A 34 41.24 -13.76 0.94
N THR A 35 41.01 -13.02 2.02
CA THR A 35 40.75 -13.61 3.34
C THR A 35 39.28 -13.45 3.69
N TYR A 36 38.58 -14.57 3.81
CA TYR A 36 37.16 -14.61 4.18
C TYR A 36 37.03 -14.76 5.70
N HIS A 37 36.23 -13.90 6.32
CA HIS A 37 35.87 -14.01 7.74
C HIS A 37 34.47 -14.58 7.91
N ASN A 38 34.35 -15.85 8.35
CA ASN A 38 33.08 -16.54 8.52
C ASN A 38 32.08 -15.81 9.44
N ILE A 39 32.57 -15.12 10.48
CA ILE A 39 31.73 -14.37 11.42
C ILE A 39 30.98 -13.23 10.71
N ILE A 40 31.65 -12.54 9.78
CA ILE A 40 31.06 -11.42 9.05
C ILE A 40 30.03 -11.92 8.03
N SER A 41 30.29 -13.08 7.41
CA SER A 41 29.36 -13.71 6.46
C SER A 41 28.05 -14.09 7.13
N ILE A 42 28.13 -14.76 8.29
CA ILE A 42 26.96 -15.16 9.08
C ILE A 42 26.15 -13.93 9.53
N ALA A 43 26.82 -12.86 9.97
CA ALA A 43 26.15 -11.63 10.35
C ALA A 43 25.43 -10.96 9.16
N GLY A 44 26.02 -11.02 7.96
CA GLY A 44 25.44 -10.51 6.72
C GLY A 44 24.19 -11.27 6.29
N GLU A 45 24.25 -12.60 6.30
CA GLU A 45 23.11 -13.48 5.99
C GLU A 45 21.94 -13.23 6.94
N LEU A 46 22.23 -13.11 8.24
CA LEU A 46 21.22 -12.86 9.28
C LEU A 46 20.56 -11.49 9.08
N LEU A 47 21.35 -10.44 8.79
CA LEU A 47 20.83 -9.09 8.58
C LEU A 47 19.92 -9.02 7.35
N VAL A 48 20.29 -9.68 6.26
CA VAL A 48 19.46 -9.76 5.04
C VAL A 48 18.18 -10.55 5.30
N GLY A 49 18.25 -11.67 6.05
CA GLY A 49 17.07 -12.44 6.44
C GLY A 49 16.08 -11.63 7.27
N ILE A 50 16.56 -10.91 8.29
CA ILE A 50 15.72 -10.02 9.11
C ILE A 50 15.13 -8.89 8.26
N TYR A 51 15.92 -8.30 7.36
CA TYR A 51 15.44 -7.24 6.47
C TYR A 51 14.21 -7.66 5.66
N TYR A 52 14.23 -8.86 5.05
CA TYR A 52 13.09 -9.39 4.32
C TYR A 52 11.87 -9.64 5.21
N ILE A 53 12.06 -10.21 6.39
CA ILE A 53 10.98 -10.45 7.36
C ILE A 53 10.33 -9.12 7.77
N CYS A 54 11.13 -8.11 8.11
CA CYS A 54 10.65 -6.80 8.49
C CYS A 54 9.86 -6.12 7.36
N ILE A 55 10.34 -6.17 6.12
CA ILE A 55 9.63 -5.58 4.97
C ILE A 55 8.27 -6.22 4.77
N ILE A 56 8.19 -7.54 4.82
CA ILE A 56 6.93 -8.26 4.62
C ILE A 56 5.93 -7.88 5.71
N ILE A 57 6.35 -7.90 6.98
CA ILE A 57 5.49 -7.53 8.11
C ILE A 57 5.02 -6.08 7.98
N VAL A 58 5.93 -5.14 7.66
CA VAL A 58 5.60 -3.72 7.57
C VAL A 58 4.68 -3.44 6.38
N MET A 59 4.96 -3.99 5.20
CA MET A 59 4.10 -3.79 4.02
C MET A 59 2.70 -4.37 4.22
N LEU A 60 2.61 -5.58 4.77
CA LEU A 60 1.32 -6.21 5.07
C LEU A 60 0.52 -5.38 6.07
N ASN A 61 1.16 -5.00 7.18
CA ASN A 61 0.50 -4.20 8.21
C ASN A 61 0.06 -2.83 7.69
N LEU A 62 0.87 -2.21 6.83
CA LEU A 62 0.55 -0.93 6.21
C LEU A 62 -0.63 -1.05 5.24
N MET A 63 -0.61 -2.04 4.35
CA MET A 63 -1.69 -2.27 3.38
C MET A 63 -3.01 -2.59 4.08
N VAL A 64 -2.99 -3.49 5.07
CA VAL A 64 -4.18 -3.85 5.85
C VAL A 64 -4.73 -2.64 6.59
N SER A 65 -3.87 -1.82 7.19
CA SER A 65 -4.31 -0.62 7.92
C SER A 65 -4.96 0.42 7.00
N MET A 66 -4.36 0.69 5.83
CA MET A 66 -4.89 1.65 4.87
C MET A 66 -6.20 1.16 4.23
N MET A 67 -6.27 -0.12 3.85
CA MET A 67 -7.47 -0.71 3.25
C MET A 67 -8.62 -0.76 4.25
N THR A 68 -8.36 -1.20 5.49
CA THR A 68 -9.41 -1.27 6.53
C THR A 68 -9.91 0.12 6.90
N GLY A 69 -9.01 1.09 7.05
CA GLY A 69 -9.37 2.47 7.40
C GLY A 69 -10.22 3.16 6.33
N THR A 70 -9.95 2.92 5.04
CA THR A 70 -10.74 3.48 3.94
C THR A 70 -12.05 2.74 3.76
N ALA A 71 -12.05 1.40 3.81
CA ALA A 71 -13.26 0.59 3.72
C ALA A 71 -14.26 0.93 4.83
N ALA A 72 -13.80 1.07 6.08
CA ALA A 72 -14.65 1.45 7.20
C ALA A 72 -15.29 2.83 7.00
N LYS A 73 -14.52 3.83 6.54
CA LYS A 73 -15.05 5.19 6.27
C LYS A 73 -16.10 5.19 5.17
N ILE A 74 -15.87 4.45 4.09
CA ILE A 74 -16.82 4.35 2.97
C ILE A 74 -18.10 3.66 3.45
N MET A 75 -17.99 2.54 4.17
CA MET A 75 -19.15 1.82 4.71
C MET A 75 -20.00 2.71 5.63
N ILE A 76 -19.38 3.43 6.57
CA ILE A 76 -20.10 4.31 7.50
C ILE A 76 -20.80 5.45 6.76
N ARG A 77 -20.12 6.09 5.79
CA ARG A 77 -20.73 7.15 4.97
C ARG A 77 -21.97 6.62 4.25
N LYS A 78 -21.87 5.47 3.59
CA LYS A 78 -22.97 4.89 2.83
C LYS A 78 -24.15 4.47 3.72
N LEU A 79 -23.89 3.93 4.91
CA LEU A 79 -24.95 3.59 5.87
C LEU A 79 -25.69 4.84 6.39
N CYS A 80 -24.96 5.94 6.62
CA CYS A 80 -25.55 7.20 7.06
C CYS A 80 -26.47 7.80 5.99
N GLU A 81 -26.04 7.80 4.71
CA GLU A 81 -26.86 8.29 3.61
C GLU A 81 -28.15 7.46 3.43
N ILE A 82 -28.06 6.13 3.48
CA ILE A 82 -29.27 5.27 3.44
C ILE A 82 -30.23 5.64 4.58
N THR A 83 -29.72 5.78 5.81
CA THR A 83 -30.57 6.10 6.96
C THR A 83 -31.25 7.46 6.82
N LYS A 84 -30.54 8.48 6.30
CA LYS A 84 -31.13 9.81 6.04
C LYS A 84 -32.26 9.75 5.02
N VAL A 85 -32.08 8.97 3.95
CA VAL A 85 -33.07 8.83 2.89
C VAL A 85 -34.32 8.14 3.41
N MET A 86 -34.15 7.05 4.15
CA MET A 86 -35.26 6.34 4.80
C MET A 86 -36.02 7.27 5.77
N ALA A 87 -35.32 8.07 6.56
CA ALA A 87 -35.95 9.04 7.47
C ALA A 87 -36.69 10.17 6.73
N LYS A 88 -36.17 10.63 5.59
CA LYS A 88 -36.86 11.61 4.74
C LYS A 88 -38.14 11.00 4.15
N GLN A 89 -38.08 9.74 3.71
CA GLN A 89 -39.25 9.02 3.18
C GLN A 89 -40.35 8.87 4.24
N THR A 90 -40.02 8.52 5.48
CA THR A 90 -41.01 8.40 6.55
C THR A 90 -41.66 9.75 6.90
N LEU A 91 -40.90 10.85 6.88
CA LEU A 91 -41.45 12.19 7.05
C LEU A 91 -42.37 12.61 5.89
N LYS A 92 -41.97 12.35 4.63
CA LYS A 92 -42.81 12.64 3.46
C LYS A 92 -44.15 11.89 3.53
N LEU A 93 -44.12 10.62 3.96
CA LEU A 93 -45.31 9.81 4.20
C LEU A 93 -46.18 10.36 5.35
N ALA A 94 -45.56 10.85 6.44
CA ALA A 94 -46.28 11.48 7.55
C ALA A 94 -46.94 12.82 7.17
N GLU A 95 -46.38 13.57 6.21
CA GLU A 95 -46.94 14.81 5.67
C GLU A 95 -48.04 14.59 4.62
N GLY A 96 -48.36 13.33 4.25
CA GLY A 96 -49.35 13.02 3.22
C GLY A 96 -48.92 13.40 1.80
N LYS A 97 -47.65 13.75 1.59
CA LYS A 97 -47.06 14.00 0.26
C LYS A 97 -46.49 12.70 -0.31
N GLY A 98 -46.85 12.39 -1.55
CA GLY A 98 -46.39 11.21 -2.28
C GLY A 98 -44.86 11.11 -2.40
N ILE A 99 -44.37 9.88 -2.52
CA ILE A 99 -42.95 9.50 -2.56
C ILE A 99 -42.27 10.11 -3.80
N GLU A 100 -41.15 10.81 -3.63
CA GLU A 100 -40.32 11.24 -4.77
C GLU A 100 -39.18 10.23 -5.03
N GLU A 101 -39.18 9.68 -6.25
CA GLU A 101 -38.24 8.68 -6.76
C GLU A 101 -36.82 9.23 -6.97
N LYS A 102 -36.68 10.56 -7.14
CA LYS A 102 -35.39 11.24 -7.36
C LYS A 102 -34.37 11.11 -6.22
N ASP A 103 -34.81 11.06 -4.96
CA ASP A 103 -33.90 10.88 -3.81
C ASP A 103 -33.28 9.45 -3.82
N ILE A 104 -33.96 8.47 -4.43
CA ILE A 104 -33.51 7.06 -4.51
C ILE A 104 -32.50 6.89 -5.65
N ASP A 105 -32.73 7.53 -6.79
CA ASP A 105 -31.83 7.46 -7.96
C ASP A 105 -30.48 8.15 -7.72
N GLU A 106 -30.44 9.24 -6.95
CA GLU A 106 -29.20 9.92 -6.57
C GLU A 106 -28.33 9.01 -5.69
N VAL A 107 -28.94 8.35 -4.71
CA VAL A 107 -28.30 7.39 -3.82
C VAL A 107 -27.81 6.16 -4.60
N THR A 108 -28.63 5.63 -5.51
CA THR A 108 -28.30 4.45 -6.32
C THR A 108 -27.19 4.75 -7.35
N ASN A 109 -27.16 5.95 -7.95
CA ASN A 109 -26.03 6.40 -8.79
C ASN A 109 -24.75 6.60 -7.99
N GLU A 110 -24.85 7.10 -6.75
CA GLU A 110 -23.74 7.16 -5.80
C GLU A 110 -23.24 5.77 -5.35
N PHE A 111 -24.10 4.74 -5.39
CA PHE A 111 -23.71 3.34 -5.21
C PHE A 111 -23.05 2.75 -6.47
N GLY A 112 -23.47 3.18 -7.66
CA GLY A 112 -22.99 2.69 -8.96
C GLY A 112 -21.73 3.37 -9.51
N GLY A 113 -21.31 4.51 -8.96
CA GLY A 113 -20.22 5.24 -9.57
C GLY A 113 -19.58 6.33 -8.72
N ASP A 114 -18.55 5.95 -7.98
CA ASP A 114 -17.38 6.83 -7.86
C ASP A 114 -16.19 6.24 -8.60
N LYS A 115 -16.31 6.21 -9.94
CA LYS A 115 -15.16 6.07 -10.85
C LYS A 115 -14.40 7.39 -11.02
N LYS A 116 -14.87 8.49 -10.41
CA LYS A 116 -14.32 9.85 -10.63
C LYS A 116 -13.28 10.25 -9.58
N SER A 117 -13.22 9.59 -8.42
CA SER A 117 -12.18 9.84 -7.41
C SER A 117 -10.78 9.30 -7.75
N TRP A 118 -10.62 8.44 -8.77
CA TRP A 118 -9.31 7.84 -9.12
C TRP A 118 -8.58 8.51 -10.28
N ALA A 119 -9.23 9.46 -10.96
CA ALA A 119 -8.58 10.28 -11.98
C ALA A 119 -8.31 11.66 -11.38
N GLY A 120 -7.11 11.86 -10.82
CA GLY A 120 -6.56 13.21 -10.73
C GLY A 120 -6.59 13.88 -12.12
N PRO A 121 -6.69 15.20 -12.23
CA PRO A 121 -6.81 15.86 -13.52
C PRO A 121 -5.56 15.59 -14.36
N ILE A 122 -5.67 14.64 -15.31
CA ILE A 122 -4.72 14.50 -16.40
C ILE A 122 -5.08 15.62 -17.37
N THR A 123 -4.41 16.75 -17.23
CA THR A 123 -4.48 17.86 -18.17
C THR A 123 -4.02 17.37 -19.55
N PRO A 124 -4.82 17.52 -20.62
CA PRO A 124 -4.27 17.41 -21.97
C PRO A 124 -3.58 18.73 -22.29
N THR A 125 -2.26 18.80 -22.14
CA THR A 125 -1.47 19.86 -22.79
C THR A 125 -1.46 19.58 -24.30
N LYS A 126 -2.44 20.16 -25.01
CA LYS A 126 -2.33 20.44 -26.45
C LYS A 126 -2.05 21.93 -26.63
N LYS A 127 -0.83 22.25 -27.06
CA LYS A 127 -0.56 23.14 -28.20
C LYS A 127 0.71 22.64 -28.88
#